data_AF-A0A1Y0RHL8-F1
#
_entry.id   AF-A0A1Y0RHL8-F1
#
_cell.length_a   1.000
_cell.length_b   1.000
_cell.length_c   1.000
_cell.angle_alpha   90.00
_cell.angle_beta   90.00
_cell.angle_gamma   90.00
#
_symmetry.space_group_name_H-M   'P 1'
#
loop_
_entity.id
_entity.type
_entity.pdbx_description
1 polymer ?
#
loop_
_entity_poly.entity_id
_entity_poly.type
_entity_poly.pdbx_seq_one_letter_code
_entity_poly.pdbx_strand_id
1 'polypeptide(L)'
;MTDKRRSADYKQVSGYVPVELAREFKSICAREGVSQSDALEEMLREWLAKRTAGDSSQPEQPSPPRTIAELVQANMTKLKYSGVKNLQALARGEVLPTPGDFAIITSTLGIPEQEQKMIWQQTFICLHNESNGVKDECECT
;
A
#
# COMPACT_ATOMS: atom_id res chain seq x y z
N MET A 1 -18.64 37.00 5.96
CA MET A 1 -17.29 36.45 5.74
C MET A 1 -16.70 36.17 7.11
N THR A 2 -16.57 34.90 7.50
CA THR A 2 -15.98 34.54 8.79
C THR A 2 -14.49 34.81 8.73
N ASP A 3 -13.96 35.58 9.69
CA ASP A 3 -12.53 35.82 9.79
C ASP A 3 -11.83 34.51 10.19
N LYS A 4 -11.37 33.75 9.19
CA LYS A 4 -10.66 32.47 9.38
C LYS A 4 -9.42 32.64 10.28
N ARG A 5 -8.86 33.85 10.43
CA ARG A 5 -7.68 34.08 11.29
C ARG A 5 -8.01 34.07 12.78
N ARG A 6 -9.27 34.34 13.14
CA ARG A 6 -9.73 34.44 14.54
C ARG A 6 -10.59 33.26 14.99
N SER A 7 -10.88 32.33 14.08
CA SER A 7 -11.62 31.11 14.42
C SER A 7 -10.67 30.07 15.04
N ALA A 8 -11.16 29.37 16.07
CA ALA A 8 -10.46 28.25 16.69
C ALA A 8 -10.33 27.04 15.75
N ASP A 9 -11.21 26.95 14.74
CA ASP A 9 -11.29 25.83 13.80
C ASP A 9 -10.23 25.89 12.69
N TYR A 10 -9.51 27.01 12.59
CA TYR A 10 -8.50 27.23 11.54
C TYR A 10 -7.11 27.39 12.13
N LYS A 11 -6.12 26.80 11.44
CA LYS A 11 -4.70 26.98 11.72
C LYS A 11 -3.97 27.37 10.45
N GLN A 12 -3.02 28.29 10.57
CA GLN A 12 -2.19 28.72 9.45
C GLN A 12 -1.08 27.68 9.19
N VAL A 13 -0.99 27.23 7.95
CA VAL A 13 0.14 26.44 7.44
C VAL A 13 0.97 27.34 6.52
N SER A 14 2.28 27.36 6.70
CA SER A 14 3.21 28.23 5.95
C SER A 14 4.38 27.45 5.37
N GLY A 15 4.79 27.79 4.14
CA GLY A 15 5.95 27.21 3.47
C GLY A 15 6.41 28.06 2.29
N TYR A 16 7.60 27.76 1.77
CA TYR A 16 8.13 28.42 0.57
C TYR A 16 7.75 27.63 -0.69
N VAL A 17 7.44 28.35 -1.76
CA VAL A 17 7.19 27.81 -3.10
C VAL A 17 7.98 28.61 -4.13
N PRO A 18 8.32 28.02 -5.30
CA PRO A 18 8.94 28.77 -6.39
C PRO A 18 8.10 29.98 -6.82
N VAL A 19 8.78 31.09 -7.16
CA VAL A 19 8.13 32.37 -7.50
C VAL A 19 7.16 32.22 -8.68
N GLU A 20 7.58 31.52 -9.72
CA GLU A 20 6.77 31.28 -10.92
C GLU A 20 5.49 30.50 -10.59
N LEU A 21 5.62 29.46 -9.76
CA LEU A 21 4.49 28.64 -9.30
C LEU A 21 3.50 29.49 -8.48
N ALA A 22 3.99 30.34 -7.58
CA ALA A 22 3.14 31.24 -6.81
C ALA A 22 2.39 32.25 -7.70
N ARG A 23 3.04 32.75 -8.75
CA ARG A 23 2.43 33.69 -9.70
C ARG A 23 1.31 33.03 -10.49
N GLU A 24 1.57 31.84 -11.04
CA GLU A 24 0.60 31.08 -11.81
C GLU A 24 -0.62 30.69 -10.96
N PHE A 25 -0.39 30.15 -9.77
CA PHE A 25 -1.45 29.80 -8.83
C PHE A 25 -2.38 31.00 -8.53
N LYS A 26 -1.80 32.17 -8.22
CA LYS A 26 -2.57 33.40 -7.96
C LYS A 26 -3.35 33.86 -9.19
N SER A 27 -2.75 33.76 -10.39
CA SER A 27 -3.40 34.13 -11.64
C SER A 27 -4.62 33.25 -11.93
N ILE A 28 -4.51 31.94 -11.68
CA ILE A 28 -5.62 30.99 -11.88
C ILE A 28 -6.75 31.28 -10.88
N CYS A 29 -6.43 31.42 -9.60
CA CYS A 29 -7.42 31.78 -8.57
C CYS A 29 -8.19 33.07 -8.93
N ALA A 30 -7.48 34.10 -9.39
CA ALA A 30 -8.09 35.36 -9.81
C ALA A 30 -9.00 35.19 -11.04
N ARG A 31 -8.56 34.41 -12.03
CA ARG A 31 -9.34 34.13 -13.26
C ARG A 31 -10.61 33.34 -12.96
N GLU A 32 -10.56 32.42 -12.01
CA GLU A 32 -11.67 31.54 -11.68
C GLU A 32 -12.57 32.09 -10.55
N GLY A 33 -12.21 33.23 -9.98
CA GLY A 33 -12.96 33.84 -8.87
C GLY A 33 -12.90 33.02 -7.57
N VAL A 34 -11.89 32.16 -7.42
CA VAL A 34 -11.68 31.31 -6.25
C VAL A 34 -10.72 31.98 -5.28
N SER A 35 -10.99 31.89 -3.98
CA SER A 35 -10.05 32.42 -2.99
C SER A 35 -8.84 31.51 -2.87
N GLN A 36 -7.64 32.09 -2.73
CA GLN A 36 -6.40 31.33 -2.56
C GLN A 36 -6.48 30.35 -1.37
N SER A 37 -7.20 30.73 -0.31
CA SER A 37 -7.39 29.88 0.86
C SER A 37 -8.28 28.68 0.57
N ASP A 38 -9.34 28.83 -0.21
CA ASP A 38 -10.23 27.72 -0.55
C ASP A 38 -9.54 26.75 -1.52
N ALA A 39 -8.79 27.27 -2.50
CA ALA A 39 -7.98 26.46 -3.40
C ALA A 39 -6.89 25.66 -2.64
N LEU A 40 -6.22 26.29 -1.67
CA LEU A 40 -5.28 25.57 -0.80
C LEU A 40 -5.96 24.52 0.06
N GLU A 41 -7.16 24.80 0.58
CA GLU A 41 -7.93 23.86 1.37
C GLU A 41 -8.30 22.60 0.55
N GLU A 42 -8.73 22.78 -0.71
CA GLU A 42 -9.00 21.69 -1.63
C GLU A 42 -7.74 20.86 -1.95
N MET A 43 -6.63 21.53 -2.31
CA MET A 43 -5.35 20.85 -2.57
C MET A 43 -4.85 20.06 -1.36
N LEU A 44 -5.01 20.61 -0.13
CA LEU A 44 -4.64 19.92 1.10
C LEU A 44 -5.53 18.70 1.34
N ARG A 45 -6.84 18.79 1.10
CA ARG A 45 -7.75 17.63 1.20
C ARG A 45 -7.39 16.55 0.20
N GLU A 46 -7.08 16.91 -1.03
CA GLU A 46 -6.69 15.94 -2.07
C GLU A 46 -5.34 15.30 -1.74
N TRP A 47 -4.37 16.10 -1.28
CA TRP A 47 -3.07 15.59 -0.86
C TRP A 47 -3.20 14.63 0.32
N LEU A 48 -3.99 15.01 1.33
CA LEU A 48 -4.31 14.14 2.46
C LEU A 48 -5.03 12.89 1.98
N ALA A 49 -6.05 12.99 1.12
CA ALA A 49 -6.77 11.84 0.61
C ALA A 49 -5.85 10.86 -0.12
N LYS A 50 -4.92 11.34 -0.95
CA LYS A 50 -3.90 10.50 -1.60
C LYS A 50 -2.98 9.83 -0.59
N ARG A 51 -2.58 10.56 0.45
CA ARG A 51 -1.73 10.05 1.52
C ARG A 51 -2.46 9.09 2.43
N THR A 52 -3.67 9.36 2.88
CA THR A 52 -4.47 8.47 3.73
C THR A 52 -5.08 7.30 2.95
N ALA A 53 -5.28 7.43 1.64
CA ALA A 53 -5.65 6.30 0.79
C ALA A 53 -4.43 5.38 0.53
N GLY A 54 -3.21 5.93 0.47
CA GLY A 54 -1.96 5.17 0.41
C GLY A 54 -1.38 4.73 1.77
N ASP A 55 -1.74 5.44 2.84
CA ASP A 55 -1.37 5.27 4.26
C ASP A 55 -2.61 4.89 5.07
N SER A 56 -3.46 4.03 4.50
CA SER A 56 -4.39 3.24 5.32
C SER A 56 -3.62 2.16 6.09
N SER A 57 -2.60 2.60 6.83
CA SER A 57 -2.05 1.93 8.01
C SER A 57 -2.96 2.24 9.20
N GLN A 58 -4.16 1.66 9.17
CA GLN A 58 -4.75 1.13 10.39
C GLN A 58 -3.80 0.05 10.96
N PRO A 59 -3.83 -0.21 12.28
CA PRO A 59 -2.81 -1.03 12.96
C PRO A 59 -2.70 -2.38 12.26
N GLU A 60 -1.50 -2.76 11.84
CA GLU A 60 -1.08 -4.13 11.52
C GLU A 60 -2.27 -5.08 11.25
N GLN A 61 -2.93 -4.87 10.11
CA GLN A 61 -3.69 -5.91 9.46
C GLN A 61 -2.90 -6.25 8.20
N PRO A 62 -2.47 -7.51 8.05
CA PRO A 62 -1.66 -7.92 6.91
C PRO A 62 -2.47 -7.56 5.65
N SER A 63 -1.84 -6.81 4.74
CA SER A 63 -2.31 -6.74 3.36
C SER A 63 -2.69 -8.16 2.94
N PRO A 64 -3.86 -8.39 2.30
CA PRO A 64 -4.30 -9.72 1.95
C PRO A 64 -3.13 -10.40 1.24
N PRO A 65 -2.62 -11.51 1.79
CA PRO A 65 -1.34 -12.07 1.35
C PRO A 65 -1.44 -12.36 -0.14
N ARG A 66 -0.65 -11.63 -0.92
CA ARG A 66 -0.68 -11.65 -2.38
C ARG A 66 0.04 -12.87 -2.92
N THR A 67 0.87 -13.50 -2.09
CA THR A 67 1.59 -14.71 -2.46
C THR A 67 1.40 -15.80 -1.43
N ILE A 68 1.68 -17.03 -1.82
CA ILE A 68 1.64 -18.17 -0.91
C ILE A 68 2.65 -17.97 0.23
N ALA A 69 3.81 -17.34 -0.04
CA ALA A 69 4.81 -17.07 0.99
C ALA A 69 4.28 -16.13 2.08
N GLU A 70 3.67 -15.02 1.69
CA GLU A 70 3.03 -14.07 2.61
C GLU A 70 1.88 -14.73 3.38
N LEU A 71 1.10 -15.58 2.70
CA LEU A 71 -0.04 -16.28 3.29
C LEU A 71 0.42 -17.23 4.39
N VAL A 72 1.49 -17.98 4.11
CA VAL A 72 2.10 -18.91 5.05
C VAL A 72 2.74 -18.14 6.21
N GLN A 73 3.48 -17.06 5.93
CA GLN A 73 4.13 -16.24 6.95
C GLN A 73 3.12 -15.63 7.94
N ALA A 74 2.02 -15.06 7.43
CA ALA A 74 0.98 -14.45 8.26
C ALA A 74 0.19 -15.46 9.10
N ASN A 75 0.18 -16.75 8.72
CA ASN A 75 -0.63 -17.79 9.35
C ASN A 75 0.19 -18.97 9.92
N MET A 76 1.48 -18.75 10.21
CA MET A 76 2.40 -19.80 10.69
C MET A 76 1.85 -20.62 11.86
N THR A 77 1.20 -19.96 12.82
CA THR A 77 0.67 -20.63 14.03
C THR A 77 -0.49 -21.58 13.73
N LYS A 78 -1.34 -21.25 12.75
CA LYS A 78 -2.45 -22.09 12.31
C LYS A 78 -1.97 -23.26 11.45
N LEU A 79 -0.98 -23.01 10.61
CA LEU A 79 -0.44 -24.02 9.68
C LEU A 79 0.55 -25.00 10.33
N LYS A 80 1.12 -24.67 11.50
CA LYS A 80 2.05 -25.56 12.23
C LYS A 80 1.47 -26.96 12.48
N TYR A 81 0.15 -27.07 12.58
CA TYR A 81 -0.56 -28.32 12.88
C TYR A 81 -1.24 -28.96 11.65
N SER A 82 -1.12 -28.37 10.46
CA SER A 82 -1.81 -28.87 9.26
C SER A 82 -1.06 -29.97 8.50
N GLY A 83 0.16 -30.34 8.93
CA GLY A 83 0.94 -31.44 8.36
C GLY A 83 1.83 -31.09 7.16
N VAL A 84 1.93 -29.80 6.80
CA VAL A 84 2.83 -29.32 5.73
C VAL A 84 4.28 -29.33 6.22
N LYS A 85 5.14 -30.14 5.58
CA LYS A 85 6.51 -30.41 6.05
C LYS A 85 7.48 -29.23 5.86
N ASN A 86 7.25 -28.39 4.84
CA ASN A 86 8.19 -27.36 4.39
C ASN A 86 7.73 -25.92 4.67
N LEU A 87 6.93 -25.71 5.72
CA LEU A 87 6.31 -24.41 6.03
C LEU A 87 7.29 -23.22 6.07
N GLN A 88 8.48 -23.42 6.61
CA GLN A 88 9.50 -22.37 6.69
C GLN A 88 10.07 -21.98 5.32
N ALA A 89 10.33 -22.95 4.45
CA ALA A 89 10.81 -22.69 3.10
C ALA A 89 9.73 -22.01 2.24
N LEU A 90 8.46 -22.41 2.43
CA LEU A 90 7.31 -21.75 1.78
C LEU A 90 7.15 -20.30 2.25
N ALA A 91 7.26 -20.04 3.55
CA ALA A 91 7.15 -18.69 4.12
C ALA A 91 8.23 -17.73 3.60
N ARG A 92 9.40 -18.24 3.26
CA ARG A 92 10.52 -17.46 2.71
C ARG A 92 10.48 -17.30 1.19
N GLY A 93 9.53 -17.94 0.51
CA GLY A 93 9.45 -17.93 -0.96
C GLY A 93 10.53 -18.75 -1.66
N GLU A 94 11.32 -19.56 -0.93
CA GLU A 94 12.42 -20.34 -1.48
C GLU A 94 11.92 -21.52 -2.34
N VAL A 95 10.72 -22.03 -2.06
CA VAL A 95 10.14 -23.21 -2.71
C VAL A 95 8.67 -22.96 -3.02
N LEU A 96 8.21 -23.43 -4.19
CA LEU A 96 6.79 -23.46 -4.53
C LEU A 96 6.06 -24.60 -3.80
N PRO A 97 4.84 -24.37 -3.27
CA PRO A 97 4.07 -25.46 -2.68
C PRO A 97 3.71 -26.51 -3.73
N THR A 98 3.73 -27.78 -3.32
CA THR A 98 3.12 -28.83 -4.15
C THR A 98 1.60 -28.63 -4.19
N PRO A 99 0.89 -29.17 -5.21
CA PRO A 99 -0.57 -29.09 -5.25
C PRO A 99 -1.25 -29.63 -3.97
N GLY A 100 -0.65 -30.66 -3.35
CA GLY A 100 -1.11 -31.20 -2.07
C GLY A 100 -0.90 -30.24 -0.89
N ASP A 101 0.29 -29.64 -0.78
CA ASP A 101 0.56 -28.64 0.27
C ASP A 101 -0.33 -27.41 0.11
N PHE A 102 -0.54 -26.95 -1.12
CA PHE A 102 -1.41 -25.81 -1.41
C PHE A 102 -2.86 -26.07 -0.99
N ALA A 103 -3.40 -27.24 -1.32
CA ALA A 103 -4.75 -27.63 -0.92
C ALA A 103 -4.91 -27.68 0.62
N ILE A 104 -3.90 -28.19 1.32
CA ILE A 104 -3.89 -28.23 2.79
C ILE A 104 -3.85 -26.80 3.35
N ILE A 105 -3.01 -25.91 2.82
CA ILE A 105 -2.89 -24.52 3.27
C ILE A 105 -4.20 -23.77 3.06
N THR A 106 -4.77 -23.80 1.86
CA THR A 106 -5.99 -23.05 1.53
C THR A 106 -7.21 -23.59 2.28
N SER A 107 -7.32 -24.91 2.44
CA SER A 107 -8.37 -25.54 3.24
C SER A 107 -8.25 -25.17 4.73
N THR A 108 -7.04 -25.23 5.30
CA THR A 108 -6.81 -24.88 6.72
C THR A 108 -7.16 -23.43 7.02
N LEU A 109 -6.94 -22.54 6.04
CA LEU A 109 -7.22 -21.11 6.17
C LEU A 109 -8.63 -20.71 5.72
N GLY A 110 -9.44 -21.65 5.24
CA GLY A 110 -10.82 -21.41 4.81
C GLY A 110 -10.93 -20.50 3.57
N ILE A 111 -9.94 -20.55 2.67
CA ILE A 111 -9.86 -19.65 1.51
C ILE A 111 -10.79 -20.15 0.40
N PRO A 112 -11.70 -19.32 -0.14
CA PRO A 112 -12.61 -19.71 -1.20
C PRO A 112 -11.88 -19.90 -2.54
N GLU A 113 -12.39 -20.78 -3.41
CA GLU A 113 -11.74 -21.18 -4.67
C GLU A 113 -11.33 -20.00 -5.57
N GLN A 114 -12.14 -18.94 -5.59
CA GLN A 114 -11.85 -17.73 -6.35
C GLN A 114 -10.56 -17.04 -5.89
N GLU A 115 -10.34 -16.97 -4.57
CA GLU A 115 -9.12 -16.40 -3.99
C GLU A 115 -7.92 -17.32 -4.17
N GLN A 116 -8.12 -18.65 -4.11
CA GLN A 116 -7.05 -19.61 -4.38
C GLN A 116 -6.44 -19.41 -5.78
N LYS A 117 -7.27 -19.19 -6.80
CA LYS A 117 -6.83 -18.90 -8.18
C LYS A 117 -5.99 -17.63 -8.26
N MET A 118 -6.44 -16.58 -7.57
CA MET A 118 -5.73 -15.29 -7.53
C MET A 118 -4.36 -15.43 -6.85
N ILE A 119 -4.31 -16.10 -5.70
CA ILE A 119 -3.07 -16.33 -4.92
C ILE A 119 -2.06 -17.14 -5.74
N TRP A 120 -2.54 -18.16 -6.47
CA TRP A 120 -1.68 -18.96 -7.34
C TRP A 120 -1.11 -18.14 -8.50
N GLN A 121 -1.95 -17.36 -9.17
CA GLN A 121 -1.53 -16.48 -10.27
C GLN A 121 -0.51 -15.43 -9.81
N GLN A 122 -0.77 -14.77 -8.69
CA GLN A 122 0.13 -13.75 -8.14
C GLN A 122 1.48 -14.35 -7.71
N THR A 123 1.48 -15.53 -7.09
CA THR A 123 2.72 -16.25 -6.74
C THR A 123 3.57 -16.52 -8.00
N PHE A 124 2.94 -16.91 -9.10
CA PHE A 124 3.64 -17.15 -10.37
C PHE A 124 4.19 -15.86 -11.01
N ILE A 125 3.43 -14.77 -10.97
CA ILE A 125 3.85 -13.46 -11.48
C ILE A 125 5.06 -12.92 -10.69
N CYS A 126 5.05 -13.03 -9.36
CA CYS A 126 6.17 -12.60 -8.51
C CYS A 126 7.46 -13.35 -8.84
N LEU A 127 7.40 -14.67 -9.01
CA LEU A 127 8.58 -15.48 -9.38
C LEU A 127 9.17 -15.11 -10.74
N HIS A 128 8.32 -14.74 -11.71
CA HIS A 128 8.79 -14.28 -13.02
C HIS A 128 9.42 -12.89 -12.97
N ASN A 129 8.92 -11.99 -12.12
CA ASN A 129 9.48 -10.65 -11.97
C ASN A 129 10.83 -10.66 -11.24
N GLU A 130 11.04 -11.57 -10.28
CA GLU A 130 12.35 -11.74 -9.62
C GLU A 130 13.43 -12.27 -10.58
N SER A 131 13.06 -13.00 -11.63
CA SER A 131 14.00 -13.49 -12.65
C SER A 131 14.53 -12.38 -13.59
N ASN A 132 13.81 -11.26 -13.73
CA ASN A 132 14.23 -10.10 -14.51
C ASN A 132 14.93 -9.01 -13.68
N GLY A 133 15.03 -9.19 -12.36
CA GLY A 133 15.76 -8.30 -11.46
C GLY A 133 17.21 -8.73 -11.30
N VAL A 134 18.07 -8.35 -12.25
CA VAL A 134 19.51 -8.28 -11.96
C VAL A 134 19.68 -7.39 -10.74
N LYS A 135 20.41 -7.90 -9.74
CA LYS A 135 20.83 -7.16 -8.55
C LYS A 135 21.57 -5.90 -8.99
N ASP A 136 20.97 -4.73 -8.78
CA ASP A 136 21.76 -3.54 -8.55
C ASP A 136 21.88 -3.37 -7.04
N GLU A 137 23.08 -3.68 -6.59
CA GLU A 137 23.56 -3.50 -5.23
C GLU A 137 23.33 -2.06 -4.81
N CYS A 138 22.60 -1.86 -3.72
CA CYS A 138 22.69 -0.63 -2.95
C CYS A 138 24.09 -0.57 -2.33
N GLU A 139 25.06 -0.03 -3.07
CA GLU A 139 26.28 0.50 -2.48
C GLU A 139 25.93 1.83 -1.79
N CYS A 140 25.85 1.79 -0.46
CA CYS A 140 26.12 2.96 0.35
C CYS A 140 27.63 3.12 0.45
N THR A 141 28.21 4.11 -0.23
CA THR A 141 29.05 5.21 0.31
C THR A 141 29.57 6.05 -0.85
#